data_AF-A0A1E3WFK4-F1
#
_entry.id   AF-A0A1E3WFK4-F1
#
_cell.length_a   1.000
_cell.length_b   1.000
_cell.length_c   1.000
_cell.angle_alpha   90.00
_cell.angle_beta   90.00
_cell.angle_gamma   90.00
#
_symmetry.space_group_name_H-M   'P 1'
#
loop_
_entity.id
_entity.type
_entity.pdbx_description
1 polymer ?
#
loop_
_entity_poly.entity_id
_entity_poly.type
_entity_poly.pdbx_seq_one_letter_code
_entity_poly.pdbx_strand_id
1 'polypeptide(L)'
;MLITDNLRLDIIQTLDDASSYASQADISRYLVRGLTAVDIGLIETASSLLRSEPYLQEHDLIDHGISRKHIKKILGGIEHFKSLLGLEEYCFSDYLKDHNLDLNSDITIPYFIYQTFSADIRKDCVSTDNPPQLISTLNIEIEPGFKLSTIPILGGLATQIPATDKEMMIVTVGLLLNDYHFVNYDEATSILTLKPKCRDQTVDIEVRCFSSQFKAKTNSGVCVVDDSLAIKNHKLKEKIMSLKQLFERVHNQ
;
A
#
# COMPACT_ATOMS: atom_id res chain seq x y z
N MET A 1 22.25 19.32 -12.85
CA MET A 1 21.21 19.82 -13.78
C MET A 1 19.86 19.24 -13.36
N LEU A 2 18.85 20.09 -13.23
CA LEU A 2 17.45 19.69 -13.03
C LEU A 2 16.80 19.59 -14.41
N ILE A 3 16.11 18.48 -14.68
CA ILE A 3 15.29 18.34 -15.89
C ILE A 3 14.05 19.22 -15.74
N THR A 4 13.67 19.92 -16.82
CA THR A 4 12.43 20.71 -16.89
C THR A 4 11.26 19.85 -17.37
N ASP A 5 10.03 20.24 -17.07
CA ASP A 5 8.84 19.47 -17.47
C ASP A 5 8.68 19.39 -18.99
N ASN A 6 8.94 20.47 -19.70
CA ASN A 6 8.96 20.46 -21.17
C ASN A 6 9.95 19.43 -21.73
N LEU A 7 11.09 19.24 -21.06
CA LEU A 7 12.07 18.24 -21.46
C LEU A 7 11.60 16.81 -21.13
N ARG A 8 10.91 16.60 -20.00
CA ARG A 8 10.30 15.29 -19.67
C ARG A 8 9.25 14.91 -20.69
N LEU A 9 8.32 15.83 -20.98
CA LEU A 9 7.24 15.61 -21.93
C LEU A 9 7.76 15.33 -23.34
N ASP A 10 8.75 16.10 -23.82
CA ASP A 10 9.39 15.86 -25.12
C ASP A 10 10.04 14.45 -25.18
N ILE A 11 10.72 14.02 -24.11
CA ILE A 11 11.28 12.67 -24.02
C ILE A 11 10.18 11.60 -24.05
N ILE A 12 9.15 11.74 -23.20
CA ILE A 12 8.02 10.80 -23.14
C ILE A 12 7.38 10.66 -24.51
N GLN A 13 7.05 11.77 -25.16
CA GLN A 13 6.41 11.78 -26.47
C GLN A 13 7.29 11.14 -27.55
N THR A 14 8.60 11.39 -27.53
CA THR A 14 9.54 10.79 -28.49
C THR A 14 9.62 9.27 -28.34
N LEU A 15 9.60 8.78 -27.09
CA LEU A 15 9.62 7.34 -26.81
C LEU A 15 8.31 6.68 -27.24
N ASP A 16 7.18 7.34 -27.00
CA ASP A 16 5.85 6.87 -27.42
C ASP A 16 5.76 6.76 -28.95
N ASP A 17 6.22 7.79 -29.66
CA ASP A 17 6.26 7.80 -31.13
C ASP A 17 7.16 6.68 -31.68
N ALA A 18 8.34 6.47 -31.09
CA ALA A 18 9.26 5.42 -31.52
C ALA A 18 8.70 4.00 -31.30
N SER A 19 8.00 3.78 -30.18
CA SER A 19 7.33 2.51 -29.89
C SER A 19 6.19 2.21 -30.87
N SER A 20 5.52 3.25 -31.38
CA SER A 20 4.35 3.13 -32.26
C SER A 20 4.72 2.94 -33.74
N TYR A 21 5.85 3.49 -34.19
CA TYR A 21 6.21 3.54 -35.61
C TYR A 21 7.36 2.61 -36.02
N ALA A 22 7.82 1.71 -35.14
CA ALA A 22 8.99 0.85 -35.36
C ALA A 22 10.23 1.64 -35.86
N SER A 23 10.33 2.91 -35.45
CA SER A 23 11.39 3.83 -35.84
C SER A 23 12.37 4.02 -34.68
N GLN A 24 13.65 4.24 -34.97
CA GLN A 24 14.63 4.53 -33.93
C GLN A 24 14.41 5.97 -33.41
N ALA A 25 14.18 6.11 -32.11
CA ALA A 25 14.16 7.41 -31.44
C ALA A 25 15.53 8.08 -31.55
N ASP A 26 15.60 9.29 -32.12
CA ASP A 26 16.82 10.10 -32.04
C ASP A 26 16.96 10.73 -30.65
N ILE A 27 17.68 10.02 -29.78
CA ILE A 27 17.98 10.48 -28.42
C ILE A 27 19.21 11.41 -28.34
N SER A 28 19.92 11.64 -29.45
CA SER A 28 21.17 12.43 -29.45
C SER A 28 20.93 13.87 -29.00
N ARG A 29 19.78 14.44 -29.33
CA ARG A 29 19.33 15.77 -28.89
C ARG A 29 19.25 15.95 -27.38
N TYR A 30 19.00 14.86 -26.65
CA TYR A 30 18.95 14.86 -25.19
C TYR A 30 20.33 14.73 -24.57
N LEU A 31 21.22 13.96 -25.20
CA LEU A 31 22.60 13.82 -24.76
C LEU A 31 23.35 15.16 -24.83
N VAL A 32 23.13 15.95 -25.88
CA VAL A 32 23.69 17.30 -26.02
C VAL A 32 23.19 18.25 -24.92
N ARG A 33 22.01 18.00 -24.36
CA ARG A 33 21.46 18.74 -23.20
C ARG A 33 21.97 18.22 -21.86
N GLY A 34 22.97 17.33 -21.83
CA GLY A 34 23.59 16.83 -20.61
C GLY A 34 22.81 15.71 -19.92
N LEU A 35 21.88 15.06 -20.62
CA LEU A 35 21.25 13.82 -20.17
C LEU A 35 22.10 12.61 -20.53
N THR A 36 22.08 11.60 -19.67
CA THR A 36 22.69 10.31 -19.96
C THR A 36 21.65 9.37 -20.57
N ALA A 37 22.10 8.34 -21.30
CA ALA A 37 21.21 7.27 -21.76
C ALA A 37 20.48 6.59 -20.59
N VAL A 38 21.11 6.53 -19.41
CA VAL A 38 20.50 6.02 -18.19
C VAL A 38 19.33 6.91 -17.75
N ASP A 39 19.47 8.24 -17.80
CA ASP A 39 18.37 9.15 -17.43
C ASP A 39 17.16 8.99 -18.35
N ILE A 40 17.40 8.79 -19.65
CA ILE A 40 16.35 8.58 -20.66
C ILE A 40 15.68 7.21 -20.46
N GLY A 41 16.46 6.15 -20.30
CA GLY A 41 15.93 4.81 -20.03
C GLY A 41 15.15 4.71 -18.71
N LEU A 42 15.50 5.53 -17.71
CA LEU A 42 14.72 5.64 -16.48
C LEU A 42 13.34 6.30 -16.71
N ILE A 43 13.27 7.33 -17.56
CA ILE A 43 11.98 7.94 -17.95
C ILE A 43 11.14 6.91 -18.70
N GLU A 44 11.72 6.19 -19.66
CA GLU A 44 11.04 5.13 -20.41
C GLU A 44 10.48 4.03 -19.49
N THR A 45 11.34 3.51 -18.60
CA THR A 45 10.97 2.45 -17.66
C THR A 45 9.85 2.90 -16.73
N ALA A 46 9.98 4.09 -16.14
CA ALA A 46 8.96 4.63 -15.24
C ALA A 46 7.63 4.90 -15.97
N SER A 47 7.67 5.45 -17.19
CA SER A 47 6.47 5.68 -18.00
C SER A 47 5.75 4.39 -18.34
N SER A 48 6.48 3.37 -18.80
CA SER A 48 5.91 2.06 -19.10
C SER A 48 5.28 1.44 -17.87
N LEU A 49 6.01 1.42 -16.75
CA LEU A 49 5.56 0.81 -15.50
C LEU A 49 4.31 1.50 -14.94
N LEU A 50 4.28 2.83 -14.94
CA LEU A 50 3.13 3.58 -14.41
C LEU A 50 1.93 3.56 -15.34
N ARG A 51 2.12 3.39 -16.66
CA ARG A 51 0.98 3.19 -17.56
C ARG A 51 0.37 1.79 -17.43
N SER A 52 1.18 0.78 -17.12
CA SER A 52 0.66 -0.56 -16.82
C SER A 52 0.05 -0.67 -15.43
N GLU A 53 0.65 0.00 -14.44
CA GLU A 53 0.24 -0.04 -13.04
C GLU A 53 0.17 1.38 -12.45
N PRO A 54 -0.88 2.17 -12.78
CA PRO A 54 -0.98 3.58 -12.40
C PRO A 54 -1.07 3.84 -10.88
N TYR A 55 -1.42 2.80 -10.13
CA TYR A 55 -1.57 2.83 -8.68
C TYR A 55 -0.24 2.79 -7.91
N LEU A 56 0.88 2.44 -8.55
CA LEU A 56 2.19 2.33 -7.90
C LEU A 56 2.68 3.67 -7.31
N GLN A 57 3.39 3.59 -6.20
CA GLN A 57 3.88 4.70 -5.40
C GLN A 57 5.41 4.79 -5.45
N GLU A 58 6.00 5.82 -4.82
CA GLU A 58 7.46 6.03 -4.81
C GLU A 58 8.24 4.78 -4.35
N HIS A 59 7.72 4.08 -3.34
CA HIS A 59 8.40 2.90 -2.79
C HIS A 59 8.39 1.72 -3.76
N ASP A 60 7.30 1.52 -4.51
CA ASP A 60 7.23 0.46 -5.52
C ASP A 60 8.24 0.70 -6.64
N LEU A 61 8.44 1.96 -7.05
CA LEU A 61 9.46 2.30 -8.04
C LEU A 61 10.89 2.03 -7.51
N ILE A 62 11.12 2.24 -6.21
CA ILE A 62 12.40 1.91 -5.58
C ILE A 62 12.65 0.41 -5.62
N ASP A 63 11.62 -0.41 -5.38
CA ASP A 63 11.71 -1.86 -5.44
C ASP A 63 11.94 -2.37 -6.87
N HIS A 64 11.46 -1.63 -7.87
CA HIS A 64 11.79 -1.82 -9.29
C HIS A 64 13.18 -1.27 -9.70
N GLY A 65 14.01 -0.86 -8.74
CA GLY A 65 15.39 -0.43 -8.95
C GLY A 65 15.58 1.05 -9.27
N ILE A 66 14.52 1.86 -9.23
CA ILE A 66 14.61 3.32 -9.46
C ILE A 66 14.94 4.02 -8.15
N SER A 67 16.21 4.41 -7.97
CA SER A 67 16.63 5.08 -6.73
C SER A 67 15.82 6.35 -6.42
N ARG A 68 15.58 6.63 -5.13
CA ARG A 68 14.93 7.87 -4.67
C ARG A 68 15.56 9.15 -5.24
N LYS A 69 16.89 9.14 -5.45
CA LYS A 69 17.61 10.27 -6.07
C LYS A 69 17.18 10.47 -7.52
N HIS A 70 16.99 9.39 -8.28
CA HIS A 70 16.51 9.44 -9.65
C HIS A 70 15.03 9.86 -9.72
N ILE A 71 14.17 9.35 -8.85
CA ILE A 71 12.76 9.77 -8.78
C ILE A 71 12.66 11.29 -8.60
N LYS A 72 13.41 11.85 -7.64
CA LYS A 72 13.39 13.30 -7.40
C LYS A 72 14.02 14.11 -8.54
N LYS A 73 15.19 13.70 -9.03
CA LYS A 73 15.97 14.51 -9.98
C LYS A 73 15.48 14.37 -11.42
N ILE A 74 15.15 13.15 -11.83
CA ILE A 74 14.83 12.79 -13.21
C ILE A 74 13.31 12.87 -13.42
N LEU A 75 12.52 12.21 -12.57
CA LEU A 75 11.05 12.18 -12.73
C LEU A 75 10.36 13.43 -12.15
N GLY A 76 11.00 14.13 -11.22
CA GLY A 76 10.43 15.31 -10.55
C GLY A 76 9.56 14.96 -9.34
N GLY A 77 9.61 13.71 -8.87
CA GLY A 77 8.68 13.15 -7.89
C GLY A 77 7.61 12.29 -8.57
N ILE A 78 7.12 11.27 -7.86
CA ILE A 78 6.18 10.30 -8.44
C ILE A 78 4.84 10.94 -8.82
N GLU A 79 4.23 11.71 -7.92
CA GLU A 79 2.94 12.37 -8.17
C GLU A 79 3.00 13.35 -9.34
N HIS A 80 4.07 14.15 -9.40
CA HIS A 80 4.32 15.05 -10.52
C HIS A 80 4.46 14.29 -11.83
N PHE A 81 5.21 13.20 -11.82
CA PHE A 81 5.41 12.38 -13.01
C PHE A 81 4.12 11.69 -13.47
N LYS A 82 3.27 11.21 -12.55
CA LYS A 82 1.93 10.70 -12.87
C LYS A 82 1.04 11.77 -13.52
N SER A 83 1.10 13.00 -13.03
CA SER A 83 0.38 14.13 -13.66
C SER A 83 0.84 14.36 -15.10
N LEU A 84 2.15 14.33 -15.36
CA LEU A 84 2.68 14.43 -16.73
C LEU A 84 2.23 13.28 -17.65
N LEU A 85 1.93 12.11 -17.09
CA LEU A 85 1.39 10.96 -17.81
C LEU A 85 -0.14 10.96 -17.92
N GLY A 86 -0.83 11.91 -17.28
CA GLY A 86 -2.30 11.97 -17.22
C GLY A 86 -2.93 10.89 -16.33
N LEU A 87 -2.21 10.41 -15.30
CA LEU A 87 -2.62 9.31 -14.43
C LEU A 87 -3.16 9.77 -13.06
N GLU A 88 -3.34 11.07 -12.88
CA GLU A 88 -3.73 11.68 -11.60
C GLU A 88 -5.16 11.36 -11.15
N GLU A 89 -6.04 11.03 -12.09
CA GLU A 89 -7.45 10.69 -11.81
C GLU A 89 -7.71 9.18 -11.76
N TYR A 90 -6.67 8.34 -11.81
CA TYR A 90 -6.84 6.89 -11.83
C TYR A 90 -7.46 6.38 -10.52
N CYS A 91 -8.70 5.89 -10.61
CA CYS A 91 -9.50 5.49 -9.46
C CYS A 91 -9.77 3.98 -9.43
N PHE A 92 -10.42 3.50 -8.37
CA PHE A 92 -10.75 2.07 -8.26
C PHE A 92 -11.60 1.55 -9.44
N SER A 93 -12.48 2.39 -9.98
CA SER A 93 -13.32 1.99 -11.11
C SER A 93 -12.51 1.74 -12.39
N ASP A 94 -11.39 2.44 -12.56
CA ASP A 94 -10.49 2.24 -13.70
C ASP A 94 -9.65 0.97 -13.51
N TYR A 95 -9.18 0.73 -12.28
CA TYR A 95 -8.55 -0.55 -11.90
C TYR A 95 -9.44 -1.74 -12.25
N LEU A 96 -10.73 -1.70 -11.91
CA LEU A 96 -11.68 -2.76 -12.23
C LEU A 96 -11.82 -2.97 -13.75
N LYS A 97 -11.94 -1.89 -14.54
CA LYS A 97 -12.05 -1.97 -16.00
C LYS A 97 -10.80 -2.61 -16.62
N ASP A 98 -9.62 -2.14 -16.23
CA ASP A 98 -8.34 -2.60 -16.80
C ASP A 98 -8.10 -4.09 -16.53
N HIS A 99 -8.59 -4.59 -15.40
CA HIS A 99 -8.48 -6.00 -14.99
C HIS A 99 -9.70 -6.85 -15.38
N ASN A 100 -10.67 -6.30 -16.13
CA ASN A 100 -11.93 -6.95 -16.50
C ASN A 100 -12.70 -7.53 -15.30
N LEU A 101 -12.72 -6.80 -14.19
CA LEU A 101 -13.43 -7.15 -12.96
C LEU A 101 -14.78 -6.43 -12.90
N ASP A 102 -15.84 -7.17 -12.56
CA ASP A 102 -17.20 -6.65 -12.42
C ASP A 102 -17.67 -6.79 -10.96
N LEU A 103 -18.05 -5.68 -10.32
CA LEU A 103 -18.58 -5.67 -8.96
C LEU A 103 -19.94 -6.39 -8.82
N ASN A 104 -20.62 -6.69 -9.92
CA ASN A 104 -21.81 -7.54 -9.90
C ASN A 104 -21.46 -9.04 -9.76
N SER A 105 -20.19 -9.39 -9.94
CA SER A 105 -19.66 -10.74 -9.74
C SER A 105 -18.84 -10.80 -8.45
N ASP A 106 -18.72 -11.99 -7.86
CA ASP A 106 -17.86 -12.18 -6.69
C ASP A 106 -16.39 -11.94 -7.07
N ILE A 107 -15.83 -10.82 -6.60
CA ILE A 107 -14.43 -10.47 -6.78
C ILE A 107 -13.68 -10.50 -5.45
N THR A 108 -12.41 -10.88 -5.53
CA THR A 108 -11.47 -10.77 -4.43
C THR A 108 -10.29 -9.95 -4.90
N ILE A 109 -9.95 -8.88 -4.17
CA ILE A 109 -8.78 -8.06 -4.46
C ILE A 109 -7.71 -8.23 -3.38
N PRO A 110 -6.41 -8.11 -3.72
CA PRO A 110 -5.34 -8.10 -2.73
C PRO A 110 -5.45 -6.90 -1.77
N TYR A 111 -5.00 -7.07 -0.53
CA TYR A 111 -5.00 -6.01 0.48
C TYR A 111 -4.25 -4.74 0.05
N PHE A 112 -3.16 -4.86 -0.71
CA PHE A 112 -2.44 -3.68 -1.22
C PHE A 112 -3.32 -2.82 -2.15
N ILE A 113 -4.10 -3.46 -3.05
CA ILE A 113 -5.05 -2.76 -3.92
C ILE A 113 -6.14 -2.08 -3.08
N TYR A 114 -6.65 -2.79 -2.07
CA TYR A 114 -7.60 -2.20 -1.12
C TYR A 114 -7.02 -0.96 -0.42
N GLN A 115 -5.78 -1.03 0.06
CA GLN A 115 -5.16 0.08 0.77
C GLN A 115 -5.02 1.30 -0.14
N THR A 116 -4.53 1.09 -1.36
CA THR A 116 -4.33 2.13 -2.37
C THR A 116 -5.65 2.84 -2.72
N PHE A 117 -6.73 2.07 -2.87
CA PHE A 117 -8.05 2.60 -3.25
C PHE A 117 -9.05 2.67 -2.10
N SER A 118 -8.56 2.70 -0.85
CA SER A 118 -9.41 2.57 0.33
C SER A 118 -10.48 3.66 0.42
N ALA A 119 -10.17 4.89 0.00
CA ALA A 119 -11.12 5.99 -0.03
C ALA A 119 -12.29 5.73 -1.00
N ASP A 120 -12.00 5.36 -2.25
CA ASP A 120 -13.00 5.05 -3.27
C ASP A 120 -13.85 3.85 -2.86
N ILE A 121 -13.20 2.77 -2.44
CA ILE A 121 -13.88 1.53 -2.01
C ILE A 121 -14.81 1.81 -0.83
N ARG A 122 -14.36 2.59 0.16
CA ARG A 122 -15.20 2.91 1.33
C ARG A 122 -16.37 3.81 1.01
N LYS A 123 -16.22 4.67 0.00
CA LYS A 123 -17.28 5.58 -0.45
C LYS A 123 -18.34 4.83 -1.27
N ASP A 124 -17.92 3.96 -2.17
CA ASP A 124 -18.79 3.42 -3.22
C ASP A 124 -19.13 1.92 -3.03
N CYS A 125 -18.37 1.19 -2.20
CA CYS A 125 -18.51 -0.26 -2.02
C CYS A 125 -18.82 -0.70 -0.58
N VAL A 126 -19.21 0.22 0.31
CA VAL A 126 -19.74 -0.14 1.65
C VAL A 126 -21.25 -0.41 1.54
N SER A 127 -21.69 -1.49 2.16
CA SER A 127 -23.10 -1.86 2.23
C SER A 127 -23.90 -0.78 2.95
N THR A 128 -24.94 -0.27 2.30
CA THR A 128 -25.91 0.63 2.92
C THR A 128 -26.72 -0.05 4.01
N ASP A 129 -26.94 -1.35 3.88
CA ASP A 129 -27.79 -2.14 4.77
C ASP A 129 -27.03 -2.61 6.01
N ASN A 130 -25.72 -2.88 5.88
CA ASN A 130 -24.88 -3.42 6.95
C ASN A 130 -23.52 -2.70 7.06
N PRO A 131 -23.47 -1.36 7.29
CA PRO A 131 -22.20 -0.69 7.53
C PRO A 131 -21.56 -1.22 8.84
N PRO A 132 -20.23 -1.42 8.89
CA PRO A 132 -19.21 -0.99 7.94
C PRO A 132 -18.79 -2.05 6.90
N GLN A 133 -19.59 -3.08 6.67
CA GLN A 133 -19.25 -4.18 5.77
C GLN A 133 -19.18 -3.72 4.30
N LEU A 134 -18.25 -4.27 3.53
CA LEU A 134 -18.26 -4.13 2.07
C LEU A 134 -19.48 -4.84 1.46
N ILE A 135 -19.86 -4.44 0.24
CA ILE A 135 -20.88 -5.14 -0.54
C ILE A 135 -20.54 -6.63 -0.68
N SER A 136 -21.55 -7.49 -0.78
CA SER A 136 -21.40 -8.95 -0.70
C SER A 136 -20.48 -9.55 -1.77
N THR A 137 -20.36 -8.86 -2.91
CA THR A 137 -19.56 -9.28 -4.06
C THR A 137 -18.09 -8.85 -3.97
N LEU A 138 -17.71 -8.02 -2.99
CA LEU A 138 -16.32 -7.55 -2.83
C LEU A 138 -15.69 -8.12 -1.56
N ASN A 139 -14.62 -8.87 -1.75
CA ASN A 139 -13.78 -9.37 -0.66
C ASN A 139 -12.34 -8.88 -0.78
N ILE A 140 -11.68 -8.66 0.35
CA ILE A 140 -10.28 -8.29 0.43
C ILE A 140 -9.50 -9.49 0.95
N GLU A 141 -8.51 -9.94 0.19
CA GLU A 141 -7.59 -11.01 0.62
C GLU A 141 -6.37 -10.41 1.30
N ILE A 142 -6.23 -10.70 2.60
CA ILE A 142 -5.12 -10.21 3.43
C ILE A 142 -3.96 -11.21 3.44
N GLU A 143 -4.29 -12.50 3.45
CA GLU A 143 -3.35 -13.60 3.30
C GLU A 143 -4.00 -14.68 2.43
N PRO A 144 -3.22 -15.60 1.81
CA PRO A 144 -3.78 -16.67 0.99
C PRO A 144 -4.90 -17.43 1.71
N GLY A 145 -6.10 -17.36 1.13
CA GLY A 145 -7.30 -18.01 1.66
C GLY A 145 -7.97 -17.30 2.84
N PHE A 146 -7.45 -16.16 3.31
CA PHE A 146 -8.07 -15.34 4.36
C PHE A 146 -8.67 -14.07 3.76
N LYS A 147 -9.98 -14.16 3.46
CA LYS A 147 -10.77 -13.13 2.78
C LYS A 147 -11.72 -12.45 3.75
N LEU A 148 -11.83 -11.14 3.66
CA LEU A 148 -12.61 -10.32 4.58
C LEU A 148 -13.42 -9.27 3.82
N SER A 149 -14.64 -9.02 4.29
CA SER A 149 -15.45 -7.85 3.90
C SER A 149 -15.66 -6.88 5.06
N THR A 150 -15.30 -7.30 6.28
CA THR A 150 -15.34 -6.51 7.52
C THR A 150 -14.47 -7.17 8.58
N ILE A 151 -14.17 -6.45 9.67
CA ILE A 151 -13.37 -6.93 10.80
C ILE A 151 -14.29 -7.03 12.03
N PRO A 152 -14.66 -8.23 12.50
CA PRO A 152 -15.36 -8.34 13.76
C PRO A 152 -14.43 -7.94 14.93
N ILE A 153 -14.93 -7.06 15.78
CA ILE A 153 -14.29 -6.60 17.01
C ILE A 153 -15.24 -6.82 18.20
N LEU A 154 -14.84 -6.41 19.40
CA LEU A 154 -15.54 -6.64 20.67
C LEU A 154 -17.08 -6.64 20.59
N GLY A 155 -17.71 -7.72 21.10
CA GLY A 155 -19.14 -7.73 21.44
C GLY A 155 -20.11 -7.75 20.24
N GLY A 156 -19.70 -8.32 19.11
CA GLY A 156 -20.52 -8.35 17.89
C GLY A 156 -20.47 -7.04 17.09
N LEU A 157 -19.62 -6.09 17.50
CA LEU A 157 -19.31 -4.92 16.69
C LEU A 157 -18.39 -5.32 15.54
N ALA A 158 -18.47 -4.61 14.43
CA ALA A 158 -17.55 -4.77 13.32
C ALA A 158 -16.98 -3.41 12.92
N THR A 159 -15.78 -3.42 12.34
CA THR A 159 -15.10 -2.24 11.82
C THR A 159 -14.60 -2.50 10.41
N GLN A 160 -14.25 -1.43 9.69
CA GLN A 160 -13.65 -1.54 8.37
C GLN A 160 -12.30 -2.25 8.42
N ILE A 161 -11.92 -2.83 7.29
CA ILE A 161 -10.58 -3.37 7.09
C ILE A 161 -9.60 -2.19 7.18
N PRO A 162 -8.56 -2.27 8.04
CA PRO A 162 -7.68 -1.14 8.28
C PRO A 162 -6.87 -0.84 7.03
N ALA A 163 -6.83 0.42 6.60
CA ALA A 163 -5.99 0.92 5.50
C ALA A 163 -4.80 1.74 6.02
N THR A 164 -4.84 2.17 7.28
CA THR A 164 -3.74 2.91 7.93
C THR A 164 -3.27 2.24 9.22
N ASP A 165 -2.04 2.54 9.64
CA ASP A 165 -1.47 2.03 10.90
C ASP A 165 -2.33 2.40 12.11
N LYS A 166 -2.96 3.59 12.08
CA LYS A 166 -3.87 4.06 13.13
C LYS A 166 -5.16 3.23 13.17
N GLU A 167 -5.73 2.90 12.03
CA GLU A 167 -6.89 2.00 11.97
C GLU A 167 -6.52 0.58 12.41
N MET A 168 -5.33 0.11 12.02
CA MET A 168 -4.84 -1.19 12.48
C MET A 168 -4.65 -1.20 14.01
N MET A 169 -4.23 -0.08 14.62
CA MET A 169 -4.22 0.06 16.07
C MET A 169 -5.61 -0.10 16.67
N ILE A 170 -6.63 0.55 16.10
CA ILE A 170 -8.03 0.44 16.59
C ILE A 170 -8.50 -1.01 16.54
N VAL A 171 -8.24 -1.70 15.43
CA VAL A 171 -8.55 -3.13 15.28
C VAL A 171 -7.81 -3.97 16.31
N THR A 172 -6.51 -3.73 16.50
CA THR A 172 -5.67 -4.46 17.46
C THR A 172 -6.18 -4.30 18.88
N VAL A 173 -6.51 -3.06 19.29
CA VAL A 173 -7.14 -2.80 20.59
C VAL A 173 -8.46 -3.55 20.67
N GLY A 174 -9.37 -3.36 19.70
CA GLY A 174 -10.69 -3.99 19.66
C GLY A 174 -10.66 -5.51 19.83
N LEU A 175 -9.68 -6.18 19.23
CA LEU A 175 -9.47 -7.63 19.34
C LEU A 175 -8.86 -8.05 20.69
N LEU A 176 -8.08 -7.18 21.34
CA LEU A 176 -7.36 -7.48 22.59
C LEU A 176 -8.03 -6.92 23.86
N LEU A 177 -9.14 -6.17 23.74
CA LEU A 177 -9.81 -5.51 24.86
C LEU A 177 -10.29 -6.46 25.97
N ASN A 178 -10.49 -7.74 25.67
CA ASN A 178 -10.86 -8.73 26.68
C ASN A 178 -9.72 -9.02 27.66
N ASP A 179 -8.48 -9.03 27.18
CA ASP A 179 -7.29 -9.41 27.96
C ASP A 179 -6.46 -8.21 28.42
N TYR A 180 -6.63 -7.05 27.78
CA TYR A 180 -5.80 -5.86 27.98
C TYR A 180 -6.63 -4.59 28.18
N HIS A 181 -6.06 -3.65 28.92
CA HIS A 181 -6.47 -2.25 28.96
C HIS A 181 -5.60 -1.42 28.02
N PHE A 182 -6.23 -0.55 27.25
CA PHE A 182 -5.52 0.48 26.48
C PHE A 182 -4.87 1.49 27.45
N VAL A 183 -3.59 1.83 27.18
CA VAL A 183 -2.87 2.85 27.94
C VAL A 183 -2.58 4.07 27.07
N ASN A 184 -1.93 3.86 25.92
CA ASN A 184 -1.53 4.94 25.02
C ASN A 184 -1.29 4.42 23.59
N TYR A 185 -1.36 5.33 22.61
CA TYR A 185 -0.84 5.11 21.27
C TYR A 185 -0.01 6.31 20.84
N ASP A 186 1.27 6.08 20.54
CA ASP A 186 2.13 7.08 19.90
C ASP A 186 2.00 6.95 18.38
N GLU A 187 1.32 7.91 17.75
CA GLU A 187 1.09 7.90 16.30
C GLU A 187 2.40 8.00 15.50
N ALA A 188 3.41 8.71 16.01
CA ALA A 188 4.66 8.95 15.28
C ALA A 188 5.50 7.68 15.15
N THR A 189 5.51 6.85 16.20
CA THR A 189 6.21 5.57 16.21
C THR A 189 5.29 4.39 15.93
N SER A 190 3.98 4.62 15.88
CA SER A 190 2.91 3.62 15.79
C SER A 190 3.03 2.55 16.86
N ILE A 191 3.41 2.96 18.08
CA ILE A 191 3.54 2.09 19.24
C ILE A 191 2.26 2.16 20.07
N LEU A 192 1.62 1.01 20.23
CA LEU A 192 0.48 0.79 21.09
C LEU A 192 0.96 0.22 22.44
N THR A 193 0.68 0.93 23.52
CA THR A 193 0.96 0.49 24.88
C THR A 193 -0.31 -0.07 25.52
N LEU A 194 -0.25 -1.32 25.96
CA LEU A 194 -1.35 -2.04 26.61
C LEU A 194 -0.94 -2.50 28.00
N LYS A 195 -1.89 -2.53 28.95
CA LYS A 195 -1.71 -3.16 30.27
C LYS A 195 -2.54 -4.46 30.33
N PRO A 196 -1.93 -5.65 30.44
CA PRO A 196 -2.68 -6.88 30.64
C PRO A 196 -3.53 -6.79 31.91
N LYS A 197 -4.77 -7.29 31.90
CA LYS A 197 -5.65 -7.23 33.08
C LYS A 197 -5.12 -8.04 34.27
N CYS A 198 -4.36 -9.10 33.98
CA CYS A 198 -3.83 -10.01 35.00
C CYS A 198 -2.39 -9.67 35.45
N ARG A 199 -1.77 -8.58 34.97
CA ARG A 199 -0.38 -8.23 35.28
C ARG A 199 -0.22 -6.72 35.46
N ASP A 200 0.76 -6.31 36.24
CA ASP A 200 1.01 -4.88 36.47
C ASP A 200 1.89 -4.19 35.43
N GLN A 201 2.63 -4.96 34.62
CA GLN A 201 3.54 -4.42 33.62
C GLN A 201 2.83 -4.15 32.29
N THR A 202 3.13 -3.01 31.67
CA THR A 202 2.67 -2.69 30.33
C THR A 202 3.47 -3.44 29.27
N VAL A 203 2.89 -3.56 28.08
CA VAL A 203 3.51 -4.16 26.90
C VAL A 203 3.39 -3.16 25.75
N ASP A 204 4.50 -2.93 25.07
CA ASP A 204 4.56 -2.09 23.87
C ASP A 204 4.56 -2.96 22.62
N ILE A 205 3.65 -2.66 21.70
CA ILE A 205 3.45 -3.36 20.44
C ILE A 205 3.54 -2.32 19.32
N GLU A 206 4.47 -2.49 18.39
CA GLU A 206 4.43 -1.68 17.16
C GLU A 206 3.34 -2.23 16.25
N VAL A 207 2.48 -1.35 15.74
CA VAL A 207 1.36 -1.71 14.88
C VAL A 207 1.55 -1.07 13.52
N ARG A 208 1.49 -1.88 12.46
CA ARG A 208 1.67 -1.44 11.07
C ARG A 208 0.67 -2.13 10.14
N CYS A 209 0.42 -1.59 8.95
CA CYS A 209 -0.26 -2.34 7.89
C CYS A 209 0.61 -3.50 7.39
N PHE A 210 1.91 -3.25 7.15
CA PHE A 210 2.85 -4.26 6.67
C PHE A 210 3.99 -4.48 7.67
N SER A 211 4.43 -5.73 7.80
CA SER A 211 5.54 -6.07 8.70
C SER A 211 6.87 -5.42 8.29
N SER A 212 7.11 -5.22 6.99
CA SER A 212 8.30 -4.55 6.44
C SER A 212 8.43 -3.08 6.89
N GLN A 213 7.34 -2.48 7.38
CA GLN A 213 7.30 -1.10 7.84
C GLN A 213 7.65 -0.93 9.32
N PHE A 214 7.87 -2.02 10.05
CA PHE A 214 8.30 -1.94 11.45
C PHE A 214 9.68 -1.27 11.57
N LYS A 215 9.79 -0.30 12.48
CA LYS A 215 11.00 0.51 12.69
C LYS A 215 11.49 0.53 14.13
N ALA A 216 10.59 0.36 15.10
CA ALA A 216 10.92 0.42 16.51
C ALA A 216 11.53 -0.90 17.00
N LYS A 217 12.40 -0.84 17.99
CA LYS A 217 12.83 -2.03 18.74
C LYS A 217 11.80 -2.31 19.84
N THR A 218 10.83 -3.15 19.54
CA THR A 218 9.85 -3.65 20.51
C THR A 218 9.81 -5.17 20.43
N ASN A 219 9.47 -5.86 21.52
CA ASN A 219 9.46 -7.33 21.53
C ASN A 219 8.40 -7.89 20.58
N SER A 220 7.25 -7.20 20.45
CA SER A 220 6.14 -7.64 19.61
C SER A 220 5.79 -6.61 18.53
N GLY A 221 5.38 -7.11 17.37
CA GLY A 221 4.76 -6.34 16.29
C GLY A 221 3.44 -6.99 15.87
N VAL A 222 2.47 -6.17 15.50
CA VAL A 222 1.19 -6.61 14.92
C VAL A 222 1.01 -5.94 13.56
N CYS A 223 0.64 -6.71 12.56
CA CYS A 223 0.43 -6.18 11.21
C CYS A 223 -0.80 -6.75 10.52
N VAL A 224 -1.25 -6.07 9.45
CA VAL A 224 -2.32 -6.61 8.59
C VAL A 224 -1.77 -7.75 7.75
N VAL A 225 -0.69 -7.48 7.02
CA VAL A 225 0.02 -8.46 6.18
C VAL A 225 1.43 -8.68 6.73
N ASP A 226 1.81 -9.95 6.93
CA ASP A 226 3.19 -10.34 7.21
C ASP A 226 3.95 -10.62 5.91
N ASP A 227 4.49 -9.55 5.34
CA ASP A 227 5.34 -9.54 4.14
C ASP A 227 6.83 -9.82 4.45
N SER A 228 7.16 -10.22 5.68
CA SER A 228 8.54 -10.45 6.12
C SER A 228 9.18 -11.70 5.53
N LEU A 229 8.45 -12.54 4.77
CA LEU A 229 9.03 -13.67 4.04
C LEU A 229 10.13 -13.23 3.05
N ALA A 230 10.09 -11.98 2.57
CA ALA A 230 11.16 -11.38 1.78
C ALA A 230 12.39 -10.96 2.64
N ILE A 231 12.20 -10.74 3.94
CA ILE A 231 13.17 -10.23 4.89
C ILE A 231 13.47 -11.35 5.92
N LYS A 232 14.34 -12.30 5.55
CA LYS A 232 14.80 -13.38 6.44
C LYS A 232 15.21 -12.81 7.82
N ASN A 233 14.39 -13.05 8.83
CA ASN A 233 14.49 -12.57 10.21
C ASN A 233 14.33 -11.04 10.36
N HIS A 234 13.13 -10.62 10.78
CA HIS A 234 12.87 -9.24 11.16
C HIS A 234 13.69 -8.86 12.40
N LYS A 235 14.89 -8.28 12.20
CA LYS A 235 15.88 -8.00 13.27
C LYS A 235 15.36 -7.15 14.44
N LEU A 236 14.23 -6.50 14.26
CA LEU A 236 13.64 -5.57 15.23
C LEU A 236 12.58 -6.20 16.13
N LYS A 237 12.02 -7.36 15.77
CA LYS A 237 10.89 -8.00 16.47
C LYS A 237 11.24 -9.44 16.84
N GLU A 238 10.94 -9.82 18.08
CA GLU A 238 11.02 -11.23 18.50
C GLU A 238 9.78 -12.02 18.08
N LYS A 239 8.63 -11.33 18.04
CA LYS A 239 7.34 -11.90 17.63
C LYS A 239 6.57 -10.96 16.73
N ILE A 240 6.12 -11.47 15.59
CA ILE A 240 5.18 -10.80 14.69
C ILE A 240 3.88 -11.59 14.72
N MET A 241 2.75 -10.88 14.74
CA MET A 241 1.42 -11.47 14.62
C MET A 241 0.67 -10.75 13.50
N SER A 242 0.30 -11.50 12.46
CA SER A 242 -0.57 -10.95 11.43
C SER A 242 -2.00 -10.82 11.93
N LEU A 243 -2.83 -10.05 11.23
CA LEU A 243 -4.22 -9.83 11.60
C LEU A 243 -4.98 -11.16 11.62
N LYS A 244 -4.71 -12.06 10.66
CA LYS A 244 -5.26 -13.42 10.65
C LYS A 244 -4.92 -14.19 11.94
N GLN A 245 -3.65 -14.21 12.32
CA GLN A 245 -3.22 -14.90 13.54
C GLN A 245 -3.82 -14.27 14.80
N LEU A 246 -4.02 -12.95 14.81
CA LEU A 246 -4.69 -12.24 15.90
C LEU A 246 -6.18 -12.63 15.98
N PHE A 247 -6.87 -12.75 14.85
CA PHE A 247 -8.24 -13.24 14.78
C PHE A 247 -8.36 -14.66 15.32
N GLU A 248 -7.54 -15.58 14.81
CA GLU A 248 -7.52 -16.98 15.23
C GLU A 248 -7.24 -17.11 16.72
N ARG A 249 -6.34 -16.28 17.26
CA ARG A 249 -6.06 -16.25 18.70
C ARG A 249 -7.28 -15.86 19.53
N VAL A 250 -8.07 -14.90 19.08
CA VAL A 250 -9.19 -14.35 19.86
C VAL A 250 -10.45 -15.21 19.73
N HIS A 251 -10.66 -15.84 18.56
CA HIS A 251 -11.88 -16.60 18.26
C HIS A 251 -11.75 -18.11 18.49
N ASN A 252 -10.53 -18.65 18.65
CA ASN A 252 -10.29 -20.05 19.03
C ASN A 252 -10.02 -20.23 20.55
N GLN A 253 -10.34 -19.22 21.37
CA GLN A 253 -10.36 -19.29 22.85
C GLN A 253 -11.79 -19.52 23.33
#